data_AF-A0A4Z2DHC1-F1
#
_entry.id   AF-A0A4Z2DHC1-F1
#
_cell.length_a   1.000
_cell.length_b   1.000
_cell.length_c   1.000
_cell.angle_alpha   90.00
_cell.angle_beta   90.00
_cell.angle_gamma   90.00
#
_symmetry.space_group_name_H-M   'P 1'
#
loop_
_entity.id
_entity.type
_entity.pdbx_description
1 polymer ?
#
loop_
_entity_poly.entity_id
_entity_poly.type
_entity_poly.pdbx_seq_one_letter_code
_entity_poly.pdbx_strand_id
1 'polypeptide(L)'
;MSRYSQSQRLNLGTIFNFRDLDKNVQVHLKNVYSTLSVGLIISCVGAYLFQINSLLQSMVTSLMILSFIISLGSSLFIYFTQHSRETLHSRLGAFFLFSFSTGIGFGPLFQVLSIISPDTIPTALLGTALIFVSFTLAALFTRKRYYIYLGGKFLFFLFCNRYNCLSRLFVPVACLTE
;
A
#
# COMPACT_ATOMS: atom_id res chain seq x y z
N MET A 1 -29.66 35.73 -2.49
CA MET A 1 -28.60 36.30 -1.63
C MET A 1 -28.48 35.43 -0.37
N SER A 2 -27.35 34.73 -0.28
CA SER A 2 -26.82 33.82 0.76
C SER A 2 -27.56 33.61 2.10
N ARG A 3 -27.95 32.36 2.39
CA ARG A 3 -28.29 31.83 3.74
C ARG A 3 -27.81 30.37 3.89
N TYR A 4 -26.49 30.12 3.81
CA TYR A 4 -25.89 28.83 4.20
C TYR A 4 -24.62 29.02 5.05
N SER A 5 -24.75 29.74 6.15
CA SER A 5 -23.72 29.79 7.19
C SER A 5 -24.31 29.31 8.52
N GLN A 6 -24.78 28.06 8.53
CA GLN A 6 -25.00 27.31 9.76
C GLN A 6 -23.66 26.68 10.12
N SER A 7 -22.93 27.38 10.99
CA SER A 7 -21.82 26.81 11.75
C SER A 7 -22.36 25.65 12.57
N GLN A 8 -22.44 24.46 11.96
CA GLN A 8 -22.48 23.23 12.72
C GLN A 8 -21.16 23.19 13.46
N ARG A 9 -21.20 23.46 14.76
CA ARG A 9 -20.25 22.89 15.70
C ARG A 9 -20.33 21.38 15.49
N LEU A 10 -19.57 20.87 14.54
CA LEU A 10 -19.36 19.44 14.34
C LEU A 10 -18.74 18.98 15.65
N ASN A 11 -19.60 18.51 16.54
CA ASN A 11 -19.19 17.90 17.78
C ASN A 11 -18.52 16.61 17.33
N LEU A 12 -17.22 16.68 17.02
CA LEU A 12 -16.44 15.57 16.46
C LEU A 12 -16.60 14.34 17.35
N GLY A 13 -16.81 14.54 18.66
CA GLY A 13 -17.12 13.48 19.62
C GLY A 13 -18.43 12.73 19.38
N THR A 14 -19.41 13.28 18.66
CA THR A 14 -20.68 12.60 18.33
C THR A 14 -20.57 11.79 17.03
N ILE A 15 -19.75 12.22 16.07
CA ILE A 15 -19.41 11.42 14.87
C ILE A 15 -18.41 10.30 15.24
N PHE A 16 -17.57 10.53 16.25
CA PHE A 16 -16.69 9.53 16.86
C PHE A 16 -17.33 8.72 18.01
N ASN A 17 -18.66 8.81 18.24
CA ASN A 17 -19.33 8.00 19.26
C ASN A 17 -19.57 6.57 18.76
N PHE A 18 -18.47 5.84 18.52
CA PHE A 18 -18.44 4.43 18.13
C PHE A 18 -18.71 3.46 19.30
N ARG A 19 -19.53 3.86 20.26
CA ARG A 19 -19.83 3.02 21.43
C ARG A 19 -20.66 1.78 21.09
N ASP A 20 -21.37 1.81 19.97
CA ASP A 20 -22.17 0.70 19.44
C ASP A 20 -21.47 -0.05 18.29
N LEU A 21 -20.18 0.16 18.08
CA LEU A 21 -19.42 -0.60 17.09
C LEU A 21 -18.68 -1.76 17.76
N ASP A 22 -18.71 -2.93 17.12
CA ASP A 22 -18.13 -4.16 17.63
C ASP A 22 -16.64 -3.98 17.98
N LYS A 23 -16.32 -4.04 19.28
CA LYS A 23 -14.99 -3.76 19.82
C LYS A 23 -13.93 -4.70 19.25
N ASN A 24 -14.32 -5.91 18.85
CA ASN A 24 -13.41 -6.90 18.28
C ASN A 24 -12.90 -6.46 16.90
N VAL A 25 -13.78 -5.91 16.06
CA VAL A 25 -13.41 -5.45 14.71
C VAL A 25 -12.46 -4.25 14.79
N GLN A 26 -12.71 -3.31 15.70
CA GLN A 26 -11.83 -2.16 15.90
C GLN A 26 -10.42 -2.56 16.33
N VAL A 27 -10.30 -3.54 17.22
CA VAL A 27 -9.00 -4.05 17.69
C VAL A 27 -8.25 -4.73 16.55
N HIS A 28 -8.92 -5.54 15.74
CA HIS A 28 -8.29 -6.18 14.59
C HIS A 28 -7.78 -5.16 13.56
N LEU A 29 -8.62 -4.20 13.20
CA LEU A 29 -8.27 -3.11 12.28
C LEU A 29 -7.09 -2.30 12.81
N LYS A 30 -7.14 -1.86 14.08
CA LYS A 30 -6.05 -1.13 14.72
C LYS A 30 -4.71 -1.84 14.59
N ASN A 31 -4.69 -3.16 14.80
CA ASN A 31 -3.46 -3.94 14.72
C ASN A 31 -2.91 -3.99 13.28
N VAL A 32 -3.78 -4.19 12.29
CA VAL A 32 -3.40 -4.22 10.86
C VAL A 32 -2.90 -2.85 10.37
N TYR A 33 -3.57 -1.76 10.76
CA TYR A 33 -3.14 -0.41 10.39
C TYR A 33 -1.81 -0.03 11.03
N SER A 34 -1.58 -0.45 12.27
CA SER A 34 -0.30 -0.27 12.94
C SER A 34 0.82 -0.96 12.17
N THR A 35 0.62 -2.22 11.78
CA THR A 35 1.64 -2.98 11.03
C THR A 35 1.87 -2.42 9.62
N LEU A 36 0.81 -1.98 8.94
CA LEU A 36 0.91 -1.36 7.63
C LEU A 36 1.68 -0.04 7.68
N SER A 37 1.41 0.81 8.68
CA SER A 37 2.11 2.08 8.86
C SER A 37 3.60 1.88 9.12
N VAL A 38 3.95 0.92 9.99
CA VAL A 38 5.36 0.56 10.27
C VAL A 38 6.03 0.02 9.00
N GLY A 39 5.34 -0.81 8.21
CA GLY A 39 5.83 -1.30 6.92
C GLY A 39 6.12 -0.19 5.92
N LEU A 40 5.27 0.84 5.85
CA LEU A 40 5.49 2.01 4.99
C LEU A 40 6.72 2.82 5.40
N ILE A 41 6.93 3.02 6.71
CA ILE A 41 8.14 3.70 7.22
C ILE A 41 9.39 2.91 6.83
N ILE A 42 9.38 1.59 7.06
CA ILE A 42 10.47 0.69 6.69
C ILE A 42 10.74 0.72 5.18
N SER A 43 9.69 0.76 4.35
CA SER A 43 9.80 0.88 2.90
C SER A 43 10.43 2.21 2.47
N CYS A 44 10.02 3.32 3.08
CA CYS A 44 10.63 4.64 2.87
C CYS A 44 12.12 4.65 3.25
N VAL A 45 12.47 4.05 4.38
CA VAL A 45 13.88 3.93 4.80
C VAL A 45 14.67 3.11 3.77
N GLY A 46 14.12 2.00 3.26
CA GLY A 46 14.75 1.20 2.21
C GLY A 46 15.00 2.00 0.92
N ALA A 47 14.01 2.77 0.47
CA ALA A 47 14.15 3.64 -0.71
C ALA A 47 15.19 4.75 -0.49
N TYR A 48 15.22 5.35 0.70
CA TYR A 48 16.18 6.41 1.05
C TYR A 48 17.62 5.90 1.12
N LEU A 49 17.84 4.72 1.72
CA LEU A 49 19.15 4.07 1.78
C LEU A 49 19.68 3.73 0.38
N PHE A 50 18.79 3.36 -0.55
CA PHE A 50 19.16 3.12 -1.94
C PHE A 50 19.64 4.40 -2.65
N GLN A 51 19.02 5.54 -2.36
CA GLN A 51 19.35 6.83 -2.98
C GLN A 51 20.73 7.37 -2.56
N ILE A 52 21.16 7.13 -1.31
CA ILE A 52 22.43 7.65 -0.77
C ILE A 52 23.64 6.83 -1.26
N ASN A 53 23.47 5.52 -1.45
CA ASN A 53 24.58 4.64 -1.77
C ASN A 53 24.81 4.56 -3.28
N SER A 54 25.68 5.43 -3.81
CA SER A 54 26.10 5.43 -5.22
C SER A 54 26.71 4.09 -5.70
N LEU A 55 27.28 3.28 -4.79
CA LEU A 55 27.78 1.94 -5.10
C LEU A 55 26.67 0.91 -5.36
N LEU A 56 25.48 1.07 -4.75
CA LEU A 56 24.34 0.18 -5.01
C LEU A 56 23.76 0.42 -6.41
N GLN A 57 23.99 1.61 -6.98
CA GLN A 57 23.58 1.96 -8.34
C GLN A 57 24.35 1.14 -9.40
N SER A 58 25.61 0.81 -9.15
CA SER A 58 26.37 -0.10 -10.01
C SER A 58 25.87 -1.55 -9.93
N MET A 59 25.24 -1.92 -8.81
CA MET A 59 24.74 -3.27 -8.53
C MET A 59 23.20 -3.34 -8.56
N VAL A 60 22.54 -2.39 -9.26
CA VAL A 60 21.06 -2.33 -9.37
C VAL A 60 20.49 -3.67 -9.81
N THR A 61 21.09 -4.33 -10.79
CA THR A 61 20.60 -5.59 -11.34
C THR A 61 20.62 -6.72 -10.30
N SER A 62 21.71 -6.83 -9.53
CA SER A 62 21.85 -7.82 -8.46
C SER A 62 20.90 -7.53 -7.29
N LEU A 63 20.71 -6.25 -6.94
CA LEU A 63 19.75 -5.85 -5.90
C LEU A 63 18.30 -6.11 -6.33
N MET A 64 17.97 -5.92 -7.60
CA MET A 64 16.63 -6.18 -8.13
C MET A 64 16.30 -7.67 -8.07
N ILE A 65 17.24 -8.52 -8.50
CA ILE A 65 17.09 -9.99 -8.42
C ILE A 65 16.96 -10.42 -6.96
N LEU A 66 17.81 -9.91 -6.07
CA LEU A 66 17.77 -10.23 -4.64
C LEU A 66 16.44 -9.80 -4.02
N SER A 67 15.95 -8.60 -4.36
CA SER A 67 14.66 -8.09 -3.88
C SER A 67 13.50 -8.97 -4.37
N PHE A 68 13.60 -9.48 -5.59
CA PHE A 68 12.62 -10.40 -6.17
C PHE A 68 12.61 -11.75 -5.43
N ILE A 69 13.78 -12.33 -5.16
CA ILE A 69 13.92 -13.58 -4.40
C ILE A 69 13.41 -13.42 -2.97
N ILE A 70 13.74 -12.31 -2.29
CA ILE A 70 13.25 -12.00 -0.93
C ILE A 70 11.72 -11.82 -0.93
N SER A 71 11.17 -11.17 -1.95
CA SER A 71 9.73 -10.99 -2.11
C SER A 71 9.00 -12.32 -2.30
N LEU A 72 9.51 -13.19 -3.17
CA LEU A 72 8.96 -14.53 -3.38
C LEU A 72 9.12 -15.41 -2.14
N GLY A 73 10.30 -15.36 -1.50
CA GLY A 73 10.61 -16.13 -0.30
C GLY A 73 9.73 -15.75 0.88
N SER A 74 9.52 -14.45 1.12
CA SER A 74 8.61 -13.97 2.18
C SER A 74 7.15 -14.36 1.92
N SER A 75 6.71 -14.34 0.66
CA SER A 75 5.35 -14.78 0.28
C SER A 75 5.14 -16.28 0.51
N LEU A 76 6.11 -17.10 0.11
CA LEU A 76 6.11 -18.55 0.36
C LEU A 76 6.18 -18.86 1.87
N PHE A 77 6.98 -18.10 2.61
CA PHE A 77 7.11 -18.24 4.07
C PHE A 77 5.78 -17.98 4.80
N ILE A 78 5.03 -16.96 4.37
CA ILE A 78 3.71 -16.64 4.91
C ILE A 78 2.68 -17.73 4.55
N TYR A 79 2.81 -18.37 3.38
CA TYR A 79 1.94 -19.45 2.91
C TYR A 79 2.17 -20.77 3.67
N PHE A 80 3.43 -21.12 3.94
CA PHE A 80 3.78 -22.37 4.63
C PHE A 80 3.62 -22.33 6.16
N THR A 81 3.60 -21.14 6.78
CA THR A 81 3.53 -21.00 8.23
C THR A 81 2.13 -21.33 8.77
N GLN A 82 2.01 -22.42 9.55
CA GLN A 82 0.78 -22.81 10.26
C GLN A 82 0.37 -21.80 11.36
N HIS A 83 -0.95 -21.68 11.55
CA HIS A 83 -1.60 -20.72 12.45
C HIS A 83 -1.39 -21.05 13.93
N SER A 84 -0.37 -20.46 14.57
CA SER A 84 -0.26 -20.37 16.03
C SER A 84 0.01 -18.93 16.47
N ARG A 85 -0.43 -18.55 17.69
CA ARG A 85 -0.27 -17.17 18.21
C ARG A 85 1.20 -16.78 18.42
N GLU A 86 2.09 -17.75 18.58
CA GLU A 86 3.52 -17.52 18.80
C GLU A 86 4.28 -17.21 17.50
N THR A 87 3.73 -17.58 16.34
CA THR A 87 4.34 -17.30 15.02
C THR A 87 3.93 -15.96 14.44
N LEU A 88 3.12 -15.16 15.17
CA LEU A 88 2.65 -13.86 14.71
C LEU A 88 3.80 -12.88 14.47
N HIS A 89 4.78 -12.84 15.38
CA HIS A 89 5.97 -12.00 15.24
C HIS A 89 6.82 -12.40 14.01
N SER A 90 6.94 -13.70 13.73
CA SER A 90 7.67 -14.19 12.56
C SER A 90 6.99 -13.80 11.24
N ARG A 91 5.64 -13.84 11.20
CA ARG A 91 4.87 -13.39 10.02
C ARG A 91 4.99 -11.88 9.81
N LEU A 92 4.96 -11.09 10.89
CA LEU A 92 5.20 -9.65 10.82
C LEU A 92 6.63 -9.33 10.37
N GLY A 93 7.62 -10.08 10.86
CA GLY A 93 9.01 -9.98 10.39
C GLY A 93 9.15 -10.22 8.88
N ALA A 94 8.51 -11.28 8.37
CA ALA A 94 8.48 -11.55 6.93
C ALA A 94 7.80 -10.43 6.13
N PHE A 95 6.72 -9.85 6.66
CA PHE A 95 6.05 -8.69 6.06
C PHE A 95 6.94 -7.43 6.03
N PHE A 96 7.70 -7.17 7.10
CA PHE A 96 8.64 -6.06 7.13
C PHE A 96 9.80 -6.25 6.16
N LEU A 97 10.32 -7.48 6.04
CA LEU A 97 11.35 -7.84 5.07
C LEU A 97 10.86 -7.63 3.63
N PHE A 98 9.61 -8.04 3.35
CA PHE A 98 8.94 -7.80 2.08
C PHE A 98 8.77 -6.30 1.79
N SER A 99 8.33 -5.51 2.78
CA SER A 99 8.13 -4.06 2.63
C SER A 99 9.45 -3.32 2.39
N PHE A 100 10.52 -3.74 3.07
CA PHE A 100 11.87 -3.19 2.89
C PHE A 100 12.41 -3.50 1.49
N SER A 101 12.31 -4.76 1.07
CA SER A 101 12.71 -5.22 -0.27
C SER A 101 11.97 -4.45 -1.38
N THR A 102 10.65 -4.27 -1.23
CA THR A 102 9.83 -3.47 -2.15
C THR A 102 10.26 -1.99 -2.17
N GLY A 103 10.64 -1.42 -1.02
CA GLY A 103 11.14 -0.04 -0.91
C GLY A 103 12.43 0.17 -1.69
N ILE A 104 13.37 -0.77 -1.61
CA ILE A 104 14.59 -0.77 -2.42
C ILE A 104 14.25 -0.87 -3.92
N GLY A 105 13.28 -1.72 -4.28
CA GLY A 105 12.82 -1.88 -5.67
C GLY A 105 12.21 -0.61 -6.28
N PHE A 106 11.68 0.31 -5.47
CA PHE A 106 11.20 1.62 -5.94
C PHE A 106 12.31 2.62 -6.24
N GLY A 107 13.55 2.38 -5.81
CA GLY A 107 14.70 3.24 -6.08
C GLY A 107 14.85 3.71 -7.54
N PRO A 108 14.97 2.81 -8.54
CA PRO A 108 15.08 3.21 -9.95
C PRO A 108 13.84 3.94 -10.48
N LEU A 109 12.65 3.64 -9.96
CA LEU A 109 11.42 4.35 -10.33
C LEU A 109 11.43 5.80 -9.85
N PHE A 110 11.89 6.04 -8.63
CA PHE A 110 12.06 7.39 -8.09
C PHE A 110 13.05 8.23 -8.90
N GLN A 111 14.11 7.62 -9.41
CA GLN A 111 15.08 8.32 -10.28
C GLN A 111 14.43 8.79 -11.59
N VAL A 112 13.62 7.96 -12.22
CA VAL A 112 12.89 8.32 -13.45
C VAL A 112 11.82 9.39 -13.17
N LEU A 113 11.06 9.26 -12.07
CA LEU A 113 10.02 10.24 -11.71
C LEU A 113 10.61 11.62 -11.37
N SER A 114 11.79 11.66 -10.74
CA SER A 114 12.49 12.89 -10.40
C SER A 114 12.86 13.71 -11.65
N ILE A 115 13.16 13.04 -12.76
CA ILE A 115 13.53 13.69 -14.04
C ILE A 115 12.29 14.25 -14.75
N ILE A 116 11.14 13.58 -14.64
CA ILE A 116 9.91 13.98 -15.34
C ILE A 116 9.22 15.14 -14.61
N SER A 117 8.89 14.97 -13.33
CA SER A 117 8.16 15.96 -12.52
C SER A 117 8.16 15.56 -11.03
N PRO A 118 8.88 16.29 -10.15
CA PRO A 118 9.03 15.92 -8.73
C PRO A 118 7.76 16.03 -7.89
N ASP A 119 6.80 16.89 -8.28
CA ASP A 119 5.53 17.09 -7.54
C ASP A 119 4.56 15.91 -7.61
N THR A 120 4.75 15.00 -8.57
CA THR A 120 3.86 13.86 -8.78
C THR A 120 3.97 12.82 -7.66
N ILE A 121 5.16 12.66 -7.08
CA ILE A 121 5.48 11.70 -6.04
C ILE A 121 4.64 11.92 -4.76
N PRO A 122 4.72 13.09 -4.08
CA PRO A 122 3.95 13.31 -2.86
C PRO A 122 2.44 13.32 -3.13
N THR A 123 2.03 13.82 -4.30
CA THR A 123 0.61 13.85 -4.70
C THR A 123 0.03 12.44 -4.86
N ALA A 124 0.78 11.52 -5.47
CA ALA A 124 0.36 10.12 -5.62
C ALA A 124 0.27 9.40 -4.26
N LEU A 125 1.23 9.65 -3.36
CA LEU A 125 1.24 9.09 -2.01
C LEU A 125 0.08 9.62 -1.16
N LEU A 126 -0.19 10.92 -1.21
CA LEU A 126 -1.34 11.53 -0.52
C LEU A 126 -2.67 11.06 -1.10
N GLY A 127 -2.78 10.91 -2.42
CA GLY A 127 -3.98 10.40 -3.07
C GLY A 127 -4.30 8.96 -2.64
N THR A 128 -3.30 8.09 -2.63
CA THR A 128 -3.46 6.70 -2.15
C THR A 128 -3.76 6.64 -0.65
N ALA A 129 -3.11 7.47 0.17
CA ALA A 129 -3.40 7.59 1.60
C ALA A 129 -4.85 8.06 1.85
N LEU A 130 -5.33 9.06 1.11
CA LEU A 130 -6.72 9.54 1.21
C LEU A 130 -7.73 8.46 0.87
N ILE A 131 -7.52 7.73 -0.24
CA ILE A 131 -8.41 6.62 -0.64
C ILE A 131 -8.40 5.52 0.43
N PHE A 132 -7.22 5.18 0.95
CA PHE A 132 -7.06 4.17 1.98
C PHE A 132 -7.74 4.57 3.30
N VAL A 133 -7.58 5.82 3.74
CA VAL A 133 -8.24 6.36 4.94
C VAL A 133 -9.75 6.42 4.74
N SER A 134 -10.23 6.84 3.57
CA SER A 134 -11.65 6.87 3.25
C SER A 134 -12.26 5.47 3.31
N PHE A 135 -11.61 4.46 2.71
CA PHE A 135 -12.06 3.08 2.78
C PHE A 135 -11.99 2.49 4.21
N THR A 136 -10.97 2.88 4.97
CA THR A 136 -10.80 2.50 6.39
C THR A 136 -11.92 3.06 7.26
N LEU A 137 -12.25 4.34 7.09
CA LEU A 137 -13.38 4.97 7.74
C LEU A 137 -14.67 4.29 7.34
N ALA A 138 -14.86 4.03 6.04
CA ALA A 138 -16.02 3.33 5.53
C ALA A 138 -16.16 1.97 6.25
N ALA A 139 -15.13 1.12 6.21
CA ALA A 139 -15.10 -0.17 6.91
C ALA A 139 -15.42 -0.09 8.41
N LEU A 140 -15.02 1.01 9.08
CA LEU A 140 -15.34 1.28 10.48
C LEU A 140 -16.80 1.73 10.70
N PHE A 141 -17.42 2.41 9.74
CA PHE A 141 -18.73 3.05 9.93
C PHE A 141 -19.94 2.16 9.59
N THR A 142 -19.81 0.96 9.02
CA THR A 142 -20.99 0.16 8.61
C THR A 142 -21.10 -1.19 9.30
N ARG A 143 -22.21 -1.38 10.02
CA ARG A 143 -22.68 -2.64 10.62
C ARG A 143 -23.25 -3.67 9.61
N LYS A 144 -23.22 -3.42 8.29
CA LYS A 144 -23.83 -4.29 7.27
C LYS A 144 -22.82 -4.64 6.16
N ARG A 145 -22.91 -5.88 5.65
CA ARG A 145 -22.03 -6.58 4.67
C ARG A 145 -21.73 -5.86 3.33
N TYR A 146 -22.08 -4.60 3.15
CA TYR A 146 -21.94 -3.85 1.89
C TYR A 146 -20.50 -3.58 1.46
N TYR A 147 -19.52 -3.58 2.38
CA TYR A 147 -18.12 -3.32 2.02
C TYR A 147 -17.42 -4.42 1.24
N ILE A 148 -17.87 -5.66 1.38
CA ILE A 148 -17.32 -6.77 0.57
C ILE A 148 -17.63 -6.51 -0.92
N TYR A 149 -18.78 -5.90 -1.22
CA TYR A 149 -19.16 -5.52 -2.58
C TYR A 149 -18.37 -4.31 -3.12
N LEU A 150 -17.96 -3.38 -2.26
CA LEU A 150 -17.13 -2.23 -2.66
C LEU A 150 -15.68 -2.65 -2.92
N GLY A 151 -15.12 -3.50 -2.05
CA GLY A 151 -13.79 -4.09 -2.23
C GLY A 151 -13.71 -4.95 -3.50
N GLY A 152 -14.74 -5.76 -3.79
CA GLY A 152 -14.81 -6.56 -5.02
C GLY A 152 -14.82 -5.71 -6.29
N LYS A 153 -15.58 -4.61 -6.32
CA LYS A 153 -15.61 -3.68 -7.47
C LYS A 153 -14.26 -2.97 -7.68
N PHE A 154 -13.59 -2.57 -6.60
CA PHE A 154 -12.28 -1.92 -6.69
C PHE A 154 -11.19 -2.90 -7.17
N LEU A 155 -11.22 -4.13 -6.65
CA LEU A 155 -10.29 -5.19 -7.07
C LEU A 155 -10.51 -5.55 -8.55
N PHE A 156 -11.76 -5.64 -9.01
CA PHE A 156 -12.10 -5.88 -10.40
C PHE A 156 -11.61 -4.75 -11.33
N PHE A 157 -11.81 -3.50 -10.93
CA PHE A 157 -11.32 -2.34 -11.68
C PHE A 157 -9.79 -2.32 -11.79
N LEU A 158 -9.08 -2.60 -10.69
CA LEU A 158 -7.61 -2.69 -10.68
C LEU A 158 -7.09 -3.85 -11.54
N PHE A 159 -7.71 -5.03 -11.46
CA PHE A 159 -7.37 -6.17 -12.31
C PHE A 159 -7.55 -5.79 -13.79
N CYS A 160 -8.69 -5.21 -14.16
CA CYS A 160 -8.98 -4.79 -15.52
C CYS A 160 -7.98 -3.74 -16.03
N ASN A 161 -7.62 -2.74 -15.23
CA ASN A 161 -6.63 -1.74 -15.61
C ASN A 161 -5.22 -2.35 -15.79
N ARG A 162 -4.83 -3.29 -14.92
CA ARG A 162 -3.57 -4.03 -15.04
C ARG A 162 -3.52 -4.87 -16.33
N TYR A 163 -4.60 -5.56 -16.69
CA TYR A 163 -4.67 -6.31 -17.96
C TYR A 163 -4.61 -5.38 -19.18
N ASN A 164 -5.29 -4.23 -19.13
CA ASN A 164 -5.21 -3.24 -20.21
C ASN A 164 -3.82 -2.61 -20.36
N CYS A 165 -3.07 -2.47 -19.26
CA CYS A 165 -1.68 -2.04 -19.30
C CYS A 165 -0.77 -3.14 -19.88
N LEU A 166 -1.00 -4.41 -19.52
CA LEU A 166 -0.26 -5.55 -20.07
C LEU A 166 -0.49 -5.72 -21.58
N SER A 167 -1.73 -5.56 -22.05
CA SER A 167 -2.04 -5.60 -23.48
C SER A 167 -1.42 -4.42 -24.23
N ARG A 168 -1.38 -3.22 -23.62
CA ARG A 168 -0.66 -2.05 -24.17
C ARG A 168 0.86 -2.18 -24.11
N LEU A 169 1.44 -3.03 -23.26
CA LEU A 169 2.88 -3.31 -23.20
C LEU A 169 3.31 -4.39 -24.21
N PHE A 170 2.41 -5.29 -24.59
CA PHE A 170 2.67 -6.32 -25.60
C PHE A 170 2.66 -5.77 -27.04
N VAL A 171 1.87 -4.73 -27.31
CA VAL A 171 1.81 -4.06 -28.63
C VAL A 171 3.12 -3.33 -29.05
N PRO A 172 3.82 -2.56 -28.20
CA PRO A 172 5.06 -1.90 -28.59
C PRO A 172 6.26 -2.86 -28.73
N VAL A 173 6.22 -4.05 -28.13
CA VAL A 173 7.29 -5.06 -28.29
C VAL A 173 7.22 -5.79 -29.64
N ALA A 174 6.01 -5.97 -30.21
CA ALA A 174 5.85 -6.59 -31.52
C ALA A 174 6.29 -5.67 -32.67
N CYS A 175 6.30 -4.35 -32.46
CA CYS A 175 6.64 -3.37 -33.48
C CYS A 175 8.14 -3.01 -33.52
N LEU A 176 8.97 -3.52 -32.60
CA LEU A 176 10.43 -3.32 -32.59
C LEU A 176 11.20 -4.48 -33.26
N THR A 177 10.47 -5.45 -33.83
CA THR A 177 10.98 -6.62 -34.57
C THR A 177 10.42 -6.68 -35.99
N GLU A 178 10.22 -5.53 -36.64
CA GLU A 178 10.21 -5.38 -38.11
C GLU A 178 10.99 -4.13 -38.51
#